data_AF-A0A5K1A366-F1
#
_entry.id   AF-A0A5K1A366-F1
#
_cell.length_a   1.000
_cell.length_b   1.000
_cell.length_c   1.000
_cell.angle_alpha   90.00
_cell.angle_beta   90.00
_cell.angle_gamma   90.00
#
_symmetry.space_group_name_H-M   'P 1'
#
loop_
_entity.id
_entity.type
_entity.pdbx_description
1 polymer ?
#
loop_
_entity_poly.entity_id
_entity_poly.type
_entity_poly.pdbx_seq_one_letter_code
_entity_poly.pdbx_strand_id
1 'polypeptide(L)' 'CSYNGELPKSNIFSEALYTFDIGQNDLTNGFRKLPMAQVAAIIPGVLAQVSYTIQ' A
#
# COMPACT_ATOMS: atom_id res chain seq x y z
N CYS A 1 3.47 23.65 -13.92
CA CYS A 1 4.61 22.90 -13.40
C CYS A 1 4.72 21.61 -14.19
N SER A 2 5.63 21.53 -15.15
CA SER A 2 5.79 20.33 -15.99
C SER A 2 6.55 19.27 -15.18
N TYR A 3 5.90 18.15 -14.87
CA TYR A 3 6.56 16.98 -14.31
C TYR A 3 7.28 16.27 -15.45
N ASN A 4 8.53 16.67 -15.72
CA ASN A 4 9.42 15.86 -16.54
C ASN A 4 9.59 14.54 -15.78
N GLY A 5 9.29 13.40 -16.42
CA GLY A 5 9.09 12.07 -15.81
C GLY A 5 10.29 11.43 -15.10
N GLU A 6 11.06 12.21 -14.35
CA GLU A 6 12.12 11.76 -13.46
C GLU A 6 11.47 11.37 -12.12
N LEU A 7 11.75 10.14 -11.67
CA LEU A 7 11.33 9.70 -10.34
C LEU A 7 12.04 10.53 -9.26
N PRO A 8 11.43 10.69 -8.07
CA PRO A 8 12.12 11.25 -6.90
C PRO A 8 13.42 10.51 -6.59
N LYS A 9 14.35 11.19 -5.90
CA LYS A 9 15.59 10.54 -5.42
C LYS A 9 15.26 9.40 -4.47
N SER A 10 16.10 8.35 -4.46
CA SER A 10 15.85 7.14 -3.67
C SER A 10 15.59 7.41 -2.17
N ASN A 11 16.29 8.37 -1.59
CA ASN A 11 16.14 8.75 -0.18
C ASN A 11 14.78 9.42 0.15
N ILE A 12 14.06 9.91 -0.87
CA ILE A 12 12.73 10.50 -0.66
C ILE A 12 11.70 9.41 -0.38
N PHE A 13 11.86 8.21 -0.95
CA PHE A 13 10.89 7.12 -0.73
C PHE A 13 10.88 6.66 0.74
N SER A 14 12.02 6.56 1.40
CA SER A 14 12.07 6.18 2.82
C SER A 14 11.49 7.23 3.79
N GLU A 15 11.42 8.49 3.38
CA GLU A 15 10.98 9.63 4.20
C GLU A 15 9.53 10.08 3.90
N ALA A 16 8.91 9.54 2.85
CA ALA A 16 7.60 9.97 2.40
C ALA A 16 6.47 9.47 3.33
N LEU A 17 5.41 10.28 3.42
CA LEU A 17 4.15 9.87 4.04
C LEU A 17 3.33 9.07 3.03
N TYR A 18 3.11 7.79 3.30
CA TYR A 18 2.29 6.92 2.48
C TYR A 18 0.88 6.82 3.06
N THR A 19 -0.12 7.15 2.25
CA THR A 19 -1.54 6.97 2.58
C THR A 19 -2.13 5.95 1.61
N PHE A 20 -2.71 4.88 2.15
CA PHE A 20 -3.38 3.84 1.36
C PHE A 20 -4.89 4.02 1.51
N ASP A 21 -5.56 4.31 0.41
CA ASP A 21 -7.02 4.27 0.34
C ASP A 21 -7.44 2.88 -0.14
N ILE A 22 -8.09 2.11 0.73
CA ILE A 22 -8.49 0.72 0.47
C ILE A 22 -10.01 0.64 0.51
N GLY A 23 -10.62 0.47 -0.65
CA GLY A 23 -12.06 0.35 -0.80
C GLY A 23 -12.58 -1.09 -0.65
N GLN A 24 -13.91 -1.23 -0.63
CA GLN A 24 -14.54 -2.55 -0.66
C GLN A 24 -14.26 -3.30 -1.98
N ASN A 25 -14.12 -2.60 -3.10
CA ASN A 25 -13.77 -3.19 -4.40
C ASN A 25 -12.38 -3.85 -4.40
N ASP A 26 -11.40 -3.24 -3.72
CA ASP A 26 -10.05 -3.79 -3.58
C ASP A 26 -10.06 -5.07 -2.74
N LEU A 27 -10.80 -5.06 -1.63
CA LEU A 27 -10.89 -6.20 -0.71
C LEU A 27 -11.76 -7.33 -1.25
N THR A 28 -12.85 -7.00 -1.94
CA THR A 28 -13.81 -8.01 -2.41
C THR A 28 -13.26 -8.82 -3.58
N ASN A 29 -12.43 -8.25 -4.46
CA ASN A 29 -11.82 -9.03 -5.53
C ASN A 29 -10.72 -9.99 -5.03
N GLY A 30 -9.86 -9.53 -4.11
CA GLY A 30 -8.76 -10.32 -3.57
C GLY A 30 -9.15 -11.31 -2.47
N PHE A 31 -10.19 -11.00 -1.69
CA PHE A 31 -10.54 -11.73 -0.47
C PHE A 31 -12.02 -12.16 -0.42
N ARG A 32 -12.64 -12.31 -1.59
CA ARG A 32 -14.08 -12.63 -1.77
C ARG A 32 -14.61 -13.81 -0.96
N LYS A 33 -13.72 -14.73 -0.59
CA LYS A 33 -14.04 -15.96 0.15
C LYS A 33 -13.70 -15.88 1.65
N LEU A 34 -13.11 -14.78 2.11
CA LEU A 34 -12.68 -14.61 3.50
C LEU A 34 -13.72 -13.81 4.29
N PRO A 35 -13.96 -14.17 5.56
CA PRO A 35 -14.67 -13.30 6.50
C PRO A 35 -13.93 -11.97 6.68
N MET A 36 -14.66 -10.87 6.86
CA MET A 36 -14.06 -9.52 7.03
C MET A 36 -13.01 -9.44 8.15
N ALA A 37 -13.18 -10.20 9.23
CA ALA A 37 -12.18 -10.27 10.31
C ALA A 37 -10.83 -10.84 9.84
N GLN A 38 -10.84 -11.82 8.94
CA GLN A 38 -9.62 -12.37 8.35
C GLN A 38 -9.00 -11.40 7.35
N VAL A 39 -9.82 -10.67 6.59
CA VAL A 39 -9.34 -9.59 5.70
C VAL A 39 -8.61 -8.52 6.51
N ALA A 40 -9.20 -8.06 7.62
CA ALA A 40 -8.57 -7.09 8.51
C ALA A 40 -7.24 -7.59 9.10
N ALA A 41 -7.14 -8.89 9.41
CA ALA A 41 -5.92 -9.49 9.94
C ALA A 41 -4.76 -9.56 8.90
N ILE A 42 -5.06 -9.47 7.61
CA ILE A 42 -4.06 -9.48 6.52
C ILE A 42 -3.42 -8.10 6.32
N ILE A 43 -4.17 -7.01 6.57
CA ILE A 43 -3.72 -5.63 6.31
C ILE A 43 -2.37 -5.32 6.97
N PRO A 44 -2.11 -5.65 8.26
CA PRO A 44 -0.80 -5.40 8.87
C PRO A 44 0.37 -6.06 8.12
N GLY A 45 0.17 -7.27 7.60
CA GLY A 45 1.20 -7.98 6.83
C GLY A 45 1.50 -7.31 5.48
N VAL A 46 0.47 -6.82 4.80
CA VAL A 46 0.63 -6.04 3.55
C VAL A 46 1.41 -4.76 3.82
N LEU A 47 1.04 -4.02 4.88
CA LEU A 47 1.75 -2.79 5.25
C LEU A 47 3.22 -3.07 5.58
N ALA A 48 3.53 -4.18 6.29
CA ALA A 48 4.90 -4.57 6.59
C ALA A 48 5.72 -4.86 5.32
N GLN A 49 5.15 -5.53 4.32
CA GLN A 49 5.83 -5.79 3.05
C GLN A 49 6.11 -4.50 2.27
N VAL A 50 5.14 -3.58 2.26
CA VAL A 50 5.34 -2.27 1.62
C VAL A 50 6.44 -1.50 2.34
N SER A 51 6.38 -1.41 3.68
CA SER A 51 7.42 -0.76 4.49
C SER A 51 8.81 -1.35 4.25
N TYR A 52 8.94 -2.67 4.15
CA TYR A 52 10.22 -3.31 3.84
C TYR A 52 10.75 -2.96 2.44
N THR A 53 9.86 -2.75 1.47
CA THR A 53 10.23 -2.49 0.08
C THR A 53 10.66 -1.04 -0.16
N ILE A 54 10.09 -0.10 0.60
CA ILE A 54 10.37 1.35 0.48
C ILE A 54 11.56 1.82 1.34
N GLN A 55 12.05 0.96 2.25
CA GLN A 55 13.19 1.24 3.13
C GLN A 55 14.53 1.04 2.43
#